data_AF-A0A7K1LIA7-F1
#
_entry.id   AF-A0A7K1LIA7-F1
#
_cell.length_a   1.000
_cell.length_b   1.000
_cell.length_c   1.000
_cell.angle_alpha   90.00
_cell.angle_beta   90.00
_cell.angle_gamma   90.00
#
_symmetry.space_group_name_H-M   'P 1'
#
loop_
_entity.id
_entity.type
_entity.pdbx_description
1 polymer ?
#
loop_
_entity_poly.entity_id
_entity_poly.type
_entity_poly.pdbx_seq_one_letter_code
_entity_poly.pdbx_strand_id
1 'polypeptide(L)'
;MTQNPAPHQPRGFGASRDTLAPTETDLLVLSRELGRPVRDVVEIPARCVCGNPLVAATAPRLSNGSPFPTVFYLAHPVITQAASRLEAAGLMYEMTDRIAQDDEVADAYQAAHRNYLAERERVRLASGTDPVPEIEGISAGGMPERVKCLHAVLGHTLSVGTGINPFGDETFRAIEQWWTPERCACDPAWRRDEDLPNES
;
A
#
# COMPACT_ATOMS: atom_id res chain seq x y z
N MET A 1 -31.21 -0.92 13.12
CA MET A 1 -30.52 0.37 13.29
C MET A 1 -29.06 0.16 12.91
N THR A 2 -28.74 0.33 11.63
CA THR A 2 -27.36 0.28 11.13
C THR A 2 -26.63 1.50 11.67
N GLN A 3 -25.83 1.29 12.71
CA GLN A 3 -24.89 2.31 13.16
C GLN A 3 -23.92 2.55 12.01
N ASN A 4 -23.97 3.73 11.40
CA ASN A 4 -22.95 4.17 10.46
C ASN A 4 -21.64 4.17 11.26
N PRO A 5 -20.63 3.36 10.90
CA PRO A 5 -19.35 3.40 11.58
C PRO A 5 -18.81 4.83 11.49
N ALA A 6 -18.17 5.29 12.57
CA ALA A 6 -17.52 6.60 12.58
C ALA A 6 -16.61 6.71 11.34
N PRO A 7 -16.60 7.86 10.65
CA PRO A 7 -15.86 7.99 9.41
C PRO A 7 -14.37 7.73 9.65
N HIS A 8 -13.79 6.81 8.87
CA HIS A 8 -12.37 6.49 8.92
C HIS A 8 -11.53 7.75 8.71
N GLN A 9 -10.51 7.94 9.55
CA GLN A 9 -9.52 9.00 9.40
C GLN A 9 -8.25 8.40 8.79
N PRO A 10 -7.93 8.72 7.52
CA PRO A 10 -6.68 8.30 6.89
C PRO A 10 -5.49 8.77 7.69
N ARG A 11 -4.48 7.89 7.81
CA ARG A 11 -3.21 8.17 8.47
C ARG A 11 -2.01 8.06 7.52
N GLY A 12 -2.25 7.61 6.30
CA GLY A 12 -1.23 7.48 5.28
C GLY A 12 -0.74 8.81 4.74
N PHE A 13 0.41 8.75 4.10
CA PHE A 13 1.18 9.91 3.69
C PHE A 13 0.44 10.72 2.63
N GLY A 14 0.22 12.01 2.88
CA GLY A 14 -0.43 12.91 1.92
C GLY A 14 -1.90 12.61 1.61
N ALA A 15 -2.50 11.60 2.25
CA ALA A 15 -3.90 11.26 2.09
C ALA A 15 -4.75 11.97 3.17
N SER A 16 -5.95 12.36 2.78
CA SER A 16 -6.97 12.95 3.64
C SER A 16 -8.30 12.27 3.39
N ARG A 17 -9.30 12.55 4.23
CA ARG A 17 -10.66 12.03 4.02
C ARG A 17 -11.23 12.41 2.65
N ASP A 18 -10.91 13.60 2.17
CA ASP A 18 -11.42 14.13 0.91
C ASP A 18 -10.67 13.62 -0.31
N THR A 19 -9.50 12.99 -0.11
CA THR A 19 -8.63 12.49 -1.19
C THR A 19 -8.44 10.97 -1.13
N LEU A 20 -9.14 10.27 -0.25
CA LEU A 20 -9.01 8.82 -0.11
C LEU A 20 -9.66 8.05 -1.27
N ALA A 21 -10.82 8.50 -1.74
CA ALA A 21 -11.49 7.90 -2.88
C ALA A 21 -10.67 8.13 -4.17
N PRO A 22 -10.47 7.10 -5.01
CA PRO A 22 -9.74 7.25 -6.26
C PRO A 22 -10.55 8.08 -7.26
N THR A 23 -9.88 9.01 -7.92
CA THR A 23 -10.41 9.72 -9.10
C THR A 23 -10.05 8.96 -10.37
N GLU A 24 -10.70 9.27 -11.50
CA GLU A 24 -10.33 8.71 -12.80
C GLU A 24 -8.88 8.99 -13.17
N THR A 25 -8.39 10.21 -12.88
CA THR A 25 -6.99 10.57 -13.06
C THR A 25 -6.07 9.70 -12.19
N ASP A 26 -6.46 9.36 -10.95
CA ASP A 26 -5.66 8.46 -10.12
C ASP A 26 -5.56 7.06 -10.75
N LEU A 27 -6.65 6.52 -11.30
CA LEU A 27 -6.66 5.21 -11.95
C LEU A 27 -5.82 5.21 -13.23
N LEU A 28 -5.85 6.30 -14.00
CA LEU A 28 -5.00 6.49 -15.18
C LEU A 28 -3.51 6.54 -14.79
N VAL A 29 -3.17 7.37 -13.79
CA VAL A 29 -1.79 7.51 -13.29
C VAL A 29 -1.29 6.16 -12.79
N LEU A 30 -2.05 5.47 -11.92
CA LEU A 30 -1.68 4.14 -11.43
C LEU A 30 -1.47 3.16 -12.58
N SER A 31 -2.33 3.17 -13.59
CA SER A 31 -2.20 2.25 -14.72
C SER A 31 -0.91 2.48 -15.51
N ARG A 32 -0.51 3.76 -15.66
CA ARG A 32 0.76 4.15 -16.28
C ARG A 32 1.96 3.77 -15.42
N GLU A 33 1.91 4.03 -14.12
CA GLU A 33 2.95 3.66 -13.16
C GLU A 33 3.21 2.15 -13.14
N LEU A 34 2.15 1.34 -13.24
CA LEU A 34 2.23 -0.12 -13.23
C LEU A 34 2.43 -0.75 -14.62
N GLY A 35 2.34 0.04 -15.68
CA GLY A 35 2.40 -0.45 -17.07
C GLY A 35 1.26 -1.40 -17.46
N ARG A 36 0.14 -1.37 -16.74
CA ARG A 36 -1.05 -2.20 -16.99
C ARG A 36 -2.30 -1.56 -16.37
N PRO A 37 -3.52 -1.83 -16.88
CA PRO A 37 -4.74 -1.36 -16.26
C PRO A 37 -4.84 -1.80 -14.78
N VAL A 38 -5.14 -0.85 -13.90
CA VAL A 38 -5.49 -1.18 -12.51
C VAL A 38 -6.89 -1.74 -12.40
N ARG A 39 -7.12 -2.52 -11.35
CA ARG A 39 -8.38 -3.24 -11.12
C ARG A 39 -8.79 -3.08 -9.67
N ASP A 40 -10.09 -2.88 -9.46
CA ASP A 40 -10.75 -2.93 -8.16
C ASP A 40 -10.04 -2.08 -7.08
N VAL A 41 -9.51 -0.91 -7.49
CA VAL A 41 -8.91 0.07 -6.57
C VAL A 41 -10.03 0.74 -5.79
N VAL A 42 -9.95 0.65 -4.47
CA VAL A 42 -10.95 1.15 -3.51
C VAL A 42 -10.53 2.50 -2.97
N GLU A 43 -9.23 2.68 -2.69
CA GLU A 43 -8.69 3.90 -2.08
C GLU A 43 -7.28 4.22 -2.57
N ILE A 44 -6.88 5.49 -2.43
CA ILE A 44 -5.51 5.98 -2.54
C ILE A 44 -5.04 6.39 -1.14
N PRO A 45 -4.55 5.43 -0.32
CA PRO A 45 -4.18 5.70 1.07
C PRO A 45 -2.86 6.46 1.22
N ALA A 46 -2.09 6.62 0.14
CA ALA A 46 -0.85 7.39 0.15
C ALA A 46 -0.68 8.18 -1.15
N ARG A 47 -0.31 9.45 -1.03
CA ARG A 47 -0.15 10.40 -2.14
C ARG A 47 1.19 11.13 -2.04
N CYS A 48 1.76 11.43 -3.20
CA CYS A 48 2.89 12.32 -3.34
C CYS A 48 2.46 13.77 -3.02
N VAL A 49 3.41 14.66 -2.74
CA VAL A 49 3.13 16.10 -2.51
C VAL A 49 2.42 16.78 -3.70
N CYS A 50 2.53 16.23 -4.93
CA CYS A 50 1.79 16.69 -6.10
C CYS A 50 0.39 16.08 -6.24
N GLY A 51 -0.03 15.24 -5.28
CA GLY A 51 -1.32 14.55 -5.26
C GLY A 51 -1.38 13.23 -6.03
N ASN A 52 -0.34 12.85 -6.80
CA ASN A 52 -0.30 11.55 -7.46
C ASN A 52 -0.30 10.38 -6.46
N PRO A 53 -0.94 9.26 -6.81
CA PRO A 53 -0.96 8.07 -5.96
C PRO A 53 0.45 7.53 -5.74
N LEU A 54 0.76 7.12 -4.51
CA LEU A 54 1.96 6.34 -4.19
C LEU A 54 1.61 4.86 -4.00
N VAL A 55 0.45 4.62 -3.40
CA VAL A 55 -0.06 3.30 -3.05
C VAL A 55 -1.53 3.24 -3.46
N ALA A 56 -1.93 2.12 -4.04
CA ALA A 56 -3.34 1.78 -4.24
C ALA A 56 -3.79 0.80 -3.15
N ALA A 57 -4.98 1.00 -2.58
CA ALA A 57 -5.67 -0.02 -1.79
C ALA A 57 -6.67 -0.76 -2.69
N THR A 58 -6.45 -2.06 -2.92
CA THR A 58 -7.30 -2.89 -3.79
C THR A 58 -8.23 -3.78 -2.97
N ALA A 59 -9.43 -4.04 -3.50
CA ALA A 59 -10.36 -4.97 -2.89
C ALA A 59 -9.73 -6.35 -2.70
N PRO A 60 -10.00 -7.05 -1.58
CA PRO A 60 -9.36 -8.34 -1.29
C PRO A 60 -9.88 -9.49 -2.17
N ARG A 61 -10.93 -9.27 -2.96
CA ARG A 61 -11.34 -10.12 -4.07
C ARG A 61 -11.65 -9.22 -5.25
N LEU A 62 -11.06 -9.57 -6.39
CA LEU A 62 -11.24 -8.83 -7.65
C LEU A 62 -12.61 -9.12 -8.24
N SER A 63 -13.08 -8.26 -9.14
CA SER A 63 -14.34 -8.42 -9.87
C SER A 63 -14.44 -9.73 -10.67
N ASN A 64 -13.31 -10.33 -11.05
CA ASN A 64 -13.26 -11.65 -11.68
C ASN A 64 -13.36 -12.83 -10.68
N GLY A 65 -13.60 -12.55 -9.41
CA GLY A 65 -13.74 -13.53 -8.32
C GLY A 65 -12.42 -13.98 -7.68
N SER A 66 -11.26 -13.60 -8.22
CA SER A 66 -9.96 -14.05 -7.70
C SER A 66 -9.61 -13.38 -6.37
N PRO A 67 -9.09 -14.11 -5.37
CA PRO A 67 -8.58 -13.51 -4.14
C PRO A 67 -7.33 -12.66 -4.42
N PHE A 68 -7.20 -11.53 -3.72
CA PHE A 68 -6.08 -10.61 -3.85
C PHE A 68 -5.50 -10.30 -2.45
N PRO A 69 -4.49 -11.06 -1.97
CA PRO A 69 -3.98 -10.91 -0.61
C PRO A 69 -3.32 -9.56 -0.31
N THR A 70 -2.82 -8.88 -1.36
CA THR A 70 -2.06 -7.62 -1.23
C THR A 70 -3.01 -6.43 -1.37
N VAL A 71 -3.45 -5.87 -0.25
CA VAL A 71 -4.34 -4.70 -0.25
C VAL A 71 -3.57 -3.45 -0.66
N PHE A 72 -2.41 -3.21 -0.03
CA PHE A 72 -1.60 -2.02 -0.29
C PHE A 72 -0.54 -2.30 -1.35
N TYR A 73 -0.81 -1.86 -2.57
CA TYR A 73 0.07 -2.03 -3.71
C TYR A 73 0.90 -0.77 -3.95
N LEU A 74 2.20 -0.83 -3.67
CA LEU A 74 3.14 0.25 -3.94
C LEU A 74 3.29 0.44 -5.46
N ALA A 75 2.87 1.59 -5.98
CA ALA A 75 2.80 1.85 -7.42
C ALA A 75 3.90 2.79 -7.92
N HIS A 76 4.26 3.81 -7.13
CA HIS A 76 5.14 4.89 -7.60
C HIS A 76 6.51 4.37 -8.08
N PRO A 77 6.86 4.52 -9.37
CA PRO A 77 8.04 3.87 -9.98
C PRO A 77 9.36 4.15 -9.27
N VAL A 78 9.58 5.38 -8.79
CA VAL A 78 10.82 5.75 -8.07
C VAL A 78 10.94 5.00 -6.74
N ILE A 79 9.83 4.86 -6.02
CA ILE A 79 9.80 4.23 -4.69
C ILE A 79 9.89 2.71 -4.85
N THR A 80 9.16 2.14 -5.81
CA THR A 80 9.25 0.72 -6.21
C THR A 80 10.68 0.37 -6.61
N GLN A 81 11.35 1.20 -7.42
CA GLN A 81 12.74 0.94 -7.79
C GLN A 81 13.70 1.05 -6.60
N ALA A 82 13.48 1.98 -5.67
CA ALA A 82 14.26 2.09 -4.46
C ALA A 82 14.10 0.85 -3.56
N ALA A 83 12.88 0.38 -3.34
CA ALA A 83 12.60 -0.87 -2.63
C ALA A 83 13.27 -2.07 -3.32
N SER A 84 13.16 -2.17 -4.65
CA SER A 84 13.83 -3.22 -5.44
C SER A 84 15.35 -3.23 -5.27
N ARG A 85 16.00 -2.06 -5.16
CA ARG A 85 17.45 -1.98 -4.88
C ARG A 85 17.80 -2.57 -3.51
N LEU A 86 17.01 -2.24 -2.48
CA LEU A 86 17.21 -2.77 -1.14
C LEU A 86 16.92 -4.29 -1.06
N GLU A 87 15.90 -4.76 -1.78
CA GLU A 87 15.61 -6.19 -1.92
C GLU A 87 16.79 -6.93 -2.56
N ALA A 88 17.35 -6.39 -3.65
CA ALA A 88 18.52 -6.96 -4.32
C ALA A 88 19.79 -6.94 -3.45
N ALA A 89 19.91 -5.96 -2.56
CA ALA A 89 20.99 -5.88 -1.58
C ALA A 89 20.82 -6.86 -0.40
N GLY A 90 19.68 -7.54 -0.28
CA GLY A 90 19.46 -8.57 0.73
C GLY A 90 18.94 -8.06 2.08
N LEU A 91 18.49 -6.80 2.18
CA LEU A 91 18.02 -6.20 3.45
C LEU A 91 16.91 -7.03 4.13
N MET A 92 16.07 -7.69 3.32
CA MET A 92 15.01 -8.57 3.82
C MET A 92 15.51 -9.75 4.66
N TYR A 93 16.72 -10.26 4.39
CA TYR A 93 17.31 -11.36 5.16
C TYR A 93 17.70 -10.88 6.55
N GLU A 94 18.38 -9.75 6.65
CA GLU A 94 18.75 -9.12 7.93
C GLU A 94 17.51 -8.79 8.77
N MET A 95 16.47 -8.25 8.13
CA MET A 95 15.19 -7.99 8.78
C MET A 95 14.52 -9.27 9.27
N THR A 96 14.55 -10.35 8.48
CA THR A 96 13.97 -11.64 8.86
C THR A 96 14.71 -12.28 10.03
N ASP A 97 16.04 -12.25 10.02
CA ASP A 97 16.86 -12.80 11.10
C ASP A 97 16.57 -12.11 12.45
N ARG A 98 16.32 -10.80 12.42
CA ARG A 98 15.97 -10.02 13.63
C ARG A 98 14.64 -10.44 14.27
N ILE A 99 13.68 -10.95 13.50
CA ILE A 99 12.39 -11.43 14.06
C ILE A 99 12.64 -12.58 15.05
N ALA A 100 13.62 -13.44 14.79
CA ALA A 100 13.93 -14.57 15.67
C ALA A 100 14.86 -14.21 16.84
N GLN A 101 15.48 -13.03 16.81
CA GLN A 101 16.52 -12.61 17.76
C GLN A 101 16.05 -11.56 18.76
N ASP A 102 14.95 -10.86 18.45
CA ASP A 102 14.46 -9.73 19.22
C ASP A 102 12.93 -9.83 19.39
N ASP A 103 12.51 -10.18 20.60
CA ASP A 103 11.10 -10.35 20.96
C ASP A 103 10.30 -9.05 20.80
N GLU A 104 10.90 -7.88 21.02
CA GLU A 104 10.22 -6.59 20.83
C GLU A 104 9.94 -6.34 19.34
N VAL A 105 10.88 -6.69 18.46
CA VAL A 105 10.69 -6.62 17.00
C VAL A 105 9.63 -7.62 16.55
N ALA A 106 9.64 -8.84 17.08
CA ALA A 106 8.64 -9.86 16.77
C ALA A 106 7.22 -9.39 17.18
N ASP A 107 7.07 -8.86 18.39
CA ASP A 107 5.79 -8.34 18.90
C ASP A 107 5.29 -7.13 18.10
N ALA A 108 6.20 -6.21 17.73
CA ALA A 108 5.88 -5.07 16.88
C ALA A 108 5.43 -5.52 15.48
N TYR A 109 6.09 -6.52 14.89
CA TYR A 109 5.73 -7.03 13.57
C TYR A 109 4.44 -7.87 13.59
N GLN A 110 4.18 -8.58 14.70
CA GLN A 110 2.88 -9.20 14.97
C GLN A 110 1.76 -8.16 15.10
N ALA A 111 2.02 -7.02 15.74
CA ALA A 111 1.07 -5.91 15.80
C ALA A 111 0.80 -5.31 14.41
N ALA A 112 1.86 -5.14 13.60
CA ALA A 112 1.74 -4.72 12.21
C ALA A 112 0.86 -5.69 11.41
N HIS A 113 1.03 -7.00 11.62
CA HIS A 113 0.22 -8.04 10.97
C HIS A 113 -1.27 -7.91 11.31
N ARG A 114 -1.60 -7.75 12.59
CA ARG A 114 -2.99 -7.52 13.03
C ARG A 114 -3.56 -6.22 12.44
N ASN A 115 -2.78 -5.15 12.37
CA ASN A 115 -3.20 -3.90 11.74
C ASN A 115 -3.50 -4.11 10.26
N TYR A 116 -2.63 -4.80 9.52
CA TYR A 116 -2.84 -5.10 8.10
C TYR A 116 -4.15 -5.86 7.87
N LEU A 117 -4.44 -6.87 8.70
CA LEU A 117 -5.69 -7.64 8.61
C LEU A 117 -6.92 -6.76 8.88
N ALA A 118 -6.84 -5.88 9.87
CA ALA A 118 -7.92 -4.94 10.20
C ALA A 118 -8.16 -3.92 9.07
N GLU A 119 -7.10 -3.38 8.49
CA GLU A 119 -7.20 -2.47 7.34
C GLU A 119 -7.74 -3.18 6.10
N ARG A 120 -7.35 -4.43 5.84
CA ARG A 120 -7.96 -5.22 4.77
C ARG A 120 -9.46 -5.39 4.97
N GLU A 121 -9.88 -5.73 6.19
CA GLU A 121 -11.31 -5.88 6.49
C GLU A 121 -12.06 -4.56 6.31
N ARG A 122 -11.44 -3.44 6.69
CA ARG A 122 -12.00 -2.11 6.43
C ARG A 122 -12.16 -1.83 4.92
N VAL A 123 -11.13 -2.10 4.12
CA VAL A 123 -11.17 -1.95 2.67
C VAL A 123 -12.21 -2.88 2.04
N ARG A 124 -12.33 -4.13 2.52
CA ARG A 124 -13.35 -5.09 2.09
C ARG A 124 -14.77 -4.55 2.29
N LEU A 125 -15.03 -4.01 3.47
CA LEU A 125 -16.33 -3.45 3.80
C LEU A 125 -16.63 -2.22 2.94
N ALA A 126 -15.63 -1.35 2.72
CA ALA A 126 -15.75 -0.19 1.86
C ALA A 126 -15.99 -0.57 0.39
N SER A 127 -15.39 -1.67 -0.09
CA SER A 127 -15.58 -2.17 -1.46
C SER A 127 -16.85 -2.99 -1.65
N GLY A 128 -17.59 -3.30 -0.58
CA GLY A 128 -18.78 -4.16 -0.64
C GLY A 128 -18.47 -5.60 -1.05
N THR A 129 -17.22 -6.04 -0.91
CA THR A 129 -16.77 -7.37 -1.34
C THR A 129 -17.13 -8.42 -0.30
N ASP A 130 -17.58 -9.61 -0.71
CA ASP A 130 -17.84 -10.72 0.21
C ASP A 130 -16.58 -11.17 0.98
N PRO A 131 -16.73 -11.87 2.12
CA PRO A 131 -15.60 -12.49 2.81
C PRO A 131 -14.71 -13.34 1.88
N VAL A 132 -13.41 -13.33 2.15
CA VAL A 132 -12.39 -13.99 1.32
C VAL A 132 -11.65 -15.03 2.17
N PRO A 133 -12.26 -16.20 2.43
CA PRO A 133 -11.67 -17.23 3.32
C PRO A 133 -10.32 -17.74 2.82
N GLU A 134 -10.04 -17.67 1.51
CA GLU A 134 -8.78 -18.10 0.90
C GLU A 134 -7.56 -17.33 1.41
N ILE A 135 -7.76 -16.14 1.98
CA ILE A 135 -6.69 -15.26 2.50
C ILE A 135 -6.90 -14.88 3.97
N GLU A 136 -7.84 -15.54 4.65
CA GLU A 136 -8.10 -15.29 6.07
C GLU A 136 -6.84 -15.53 6.91
N GLY A 137 -6.53 -14.60 7.81
CA GLY A 137 -5.29 -14.65 8.60
C GLY A 137 -3.98 -14.46 7.81
N ILE A 138 -4.01 -14.32 6.49
CA ILE A 138 -2.78 -14.15 5.67
C ILE A 138 -2.58 -12.68 5.33
N SER A 139 -1.53 -12.03 5.82
CA SER A 139 -1.12 -10.67 5.39
C SER A 139 -0.12 -10.69 4.24
N ALA A 140 0.20 -9.52 3.69
CA ALA A 140 1.22 -9.38 2.64
C ALA A 140 2.66 -9.40 3.22
N GLY A 141 3.66 -9.39 2.33
CA GLY A 141 5.06 -9.21 2.75
C GLY A 141 5.69 -10.34 3.56
N GLY A 142 4.99 -11.47 3.80
CA GLY A 142 5.51 -12.57 4.62
C GLY A 142 5.30 -12.38 6.12
N MET A 143 4.64 -11.29 6.49
CA MET A 143 4.22 -10.97 7.84
C MET A 143 3.41 -12.11 8.47
N PRO A 144 3.53 -12.34 9.78
CA PRO A 144 4.50 -11.72 10.72
C PRO A 144 5.82 -12.51 10.82
N GLU A 145 5.96 -13.63 10.11
CA GLU A 145 7.04 -14.59 10.35
C GLU A 145 8.36 -14.19 9.65
N ARG A 146 8.27 -13.46 8.53
CA ARG A 146 9.42 -13.04 7.74
C ARG A 146 9.16 -11.78 6.93
N VAL A 147 10.22 -11.20 6.38
CA VAL A 147 10.11 -10.14 5.37
C VAL A 147 10.44 -10.75 4.01
N LYS A 148 9.42 -10.99 3.18
CA LYS A 148 9.55 -11.57 1.83
C LYS A 148 9.52 -10.52 0.72
N CYS A 149 9.03 -9.32 1.00
CA CYS A 149 8.90 -8.24 0.02
C CYS A 149 8.83 -6.87 0.71
N LEU A 150 9.82 -6.01 0.41
CA LEU A 150 9.90 -4.62 0.90
C LEU A 150 8.80 -3.75 0.31
N HIS A 151 8.39 -3.99 -0.94
CA HIS A 151 7.29 -3.25 -1.56
C HIS A 151 6.00 -3.36 -0.75
N ALA A 152 5.70 -4.55 -0.23
CA ALA A 152 4.50 -4.80 0.55
C ALA A 152 4.55 -4.13 1.93
N VAL A 153 5.66 -4.25 2.66
CA VAL A 153 5.79 -3.64 3.99
C VAL A 153 5.90 -2.10 3.92
N LEU A 154 6.57 -1.57 2.89
CA LEU A 154 6.63 -0.14 2.63
C LEU A 154 5.26 0.41 2.19
N GLY A 155 4.56 -0.29 1.29
CA GLY A 155 3.20 0.07 0.89
C GLY A 155 2.25 0.14 2.09
N HIS A 156 2.41 -0.78 3.06
CA HIS A 156 1.67 -0.73 4.32
C HIS A 156 2.02 0.52 5.15
N THR A 157 3.31 0.77 5.45
CA THR A 157 3.76 1.99 6.18
C THR A 157 3.25 3.27 5.55
N LEU A 158 3.37 3.41 4.22
CA LEU A 158 2.89 4.62 3.53
C LEU A 158 1.37 4.80 3.65
N SER A 159 0.61 3.71 3.79
CA SER A 159 -0.85 3.73 3.86
C SER A 159 -1.40 3.99 5.25
N VAL A 160 -0.71 3.53 6.30
CA VAL A 160 -1.21 3.60 7.70
C VAL A 160 -0.41 4.54 8.58
N GLY A 161 0.69 5.09 8.07
CA GLY A 161 1.63 5.93 8.80
C GLY A 161 2.76 5.12 9.47
N THR A 162 3.80 5.84 9.88
CA THR A 162 4.94 5.27 10.62
C THR A 162 4.56 4.88 12.04
N GLY A 163 5.34 3.97 12.64
CA GLY A 163 5.14 3.45 13.99
C GLY A 163 4.26 2.21 14.04
N ILE A 164 3.76 1.74 12.90
CA ILE A 164 2.89 0.55 12.82
C ILE A 164 3.64 -0.66 12.28
N ASN A 165 4.41 -0.51 11.20
CA ASN A 165 5.13 -1.60 10.57
C ASN A 165 6.64 -1.36 10.68
N PRO A 166 7.36 -2.01 11.63
CA PRO A 166 8.75 -1.68 11.91
C PRO A 166 9.66 -1.83 10.68
N PHE A 167 9.45 -2.88 9.87
CA PHE A 167 10.25 -3.10 8.66
C PHE A 167 9.82 -2.22 7.48
N GLY A 168 8.55 -1.84 7.41
CA GLY A 168 8.09 -0.81 6.48
C GLY A 168 8.72 0.55 6.78
N ASP A 169 8.81 0.91 8.07
CA ASP A 169 9.40 2.17 8.54
C ASP A 169 10.93 2.20 8.38
N GLU A 170 11.57 1.06 8.57
CA GLU A 170 12.98 0.88 8.26
C GLU A 170 13.26 0.98 6.77
N THR A 171 12.42 0.36 5.93
CA THR A 171 12.51 0.50 4.47
C THR A 171 12.31 1.96 4.06
N PHE A 172 11.32 2.64 4.64
CA PHE A 172 11.04 4.06 4.38
C PHE A 172 12.27 4.94 4.67
N ARG A 173 12.94 4.75 5.81
CA ARG A 173 14.19 5.46 6.13
C ARG A 173 15.32 5.09 5.18
N ALA A 174 15.47 3.82 4.82
CA ALA A 174 16.54 3.35 3.96
C ALA A 174 16.44 3.88 2.52
N ILE A 175 15.25 4.30 2.06
CA ILE A 175 15.06 4.86 0.72
C ILE A 175 15.20 6.39 0.63
N GLU A 176 15.42 7.10 1.75
CA GLU A 176 15.44 8.56 1.80
C GLU A 176 16.40 9.22 0.80
N GLN A 177 17.51 8.55 0.48
CA GLN A 177 18.48 9.02 -0.52
C GLN A 177 17.91 9.08 -1.95
N TRP A 178 16.85 8.32 -2.25
CA TRP A 178 16.18 8.30 -3.55
C TRP A 178 14.86 9.05 -3.56
N TRP A 179 14.15 9.09 -2.42
CA TRP A 179 12.84 9.72 -2.32
C TRP A 179 12.50 10.12 -0.87
N THR A 180 11.88 11.28 -0.70
CA THR A 180 11.27 11.72 0.56
C THR A 180 9.85 12.23 0.28
N PRO A 181 8.92 12.18 1.25
CA PRO A 181 7.53 12.57 1.02
C PRO A 181 7.33 14.06 0.70
N GLU A 182 8.29 14.91 1.06
CA GLU A 182 8.27 16.35 0.79
C GLU A 182 8.66 16.71 -0.65
N ARG A 183 9.29 15.78 -1.38
CA ARG A 183 9.79 16.04 -2.73
C ARG A 183 9.04 15.22 -3.77
N CYS A 184 8.48 15.91 -4.76
CA CYS A 184 7.89 15.26 -5.92
C CYS A 184 8.95 14.56 -6.77
N ALA A 185 8.70 13.31 -7.11
CA ALA A 185 9.49 12.51 -8.05
C ALA A 185 8.63 11.88 -9.16
N CYS A 186 7.43 12.44 -9.38
CA CYS A 186 6.52 11.95 -10.41
C CYS A 186 6.93 12.44 -11.80
N ASP A 187 6.68 11.63 -12.82
CA ASP A 187 6.71 12.09 -14.20
C ASP A 187 5.44 12.91 -14.49
N PRO A 188 5.55 14.19 -14.91
CA PRO A 188 4.40 14.98 -15.31
C PRO A 188 3.56 14.31 -16.42
N ALA A 189 4.17 13.45 -17.22
CA ALA A 189 3.49 12.72 -18.27
C ALA A 189 2.38 11.79 -17.76
N TRP A 190 2.45 11.31 -16.52
CA TRP A 190 1.45 10.36 -15.99
C TRP A 190 0.06 10.97 -15.83
N ARG A 191 -0.06 12.30 -15.75
CA ARG A 191 -1.34 13.01 -15.65
C ARG A 191 -1.89 13.51 -17.00
N ARG A 192 -1.23 13.27 -18.13
CA ARG A 192 -1.70 13.79 -19.41
C ARG A 192 -3.01 13.10 -19.83
N ASP A 193 -4.06 13.87 -20.08
CA ASP A 193 -5.40 13.36 -20.43
C ASP A 193 -5.51 12.82 -21.87
N GLU A 194 -4.40 12.83 -22.63
CA GLU A 194 -4.35 12.42 -24.05
C GLU A 194 -4.88 10.99 -24.30
N ASP A 195 -4.97 10.14 -23.27
CA ASP A 195 -5.46 8.76 -23.34
C ASP A 195 -6.77 8.51 -22.53
N LEU A 196 -7.39 9.54 -21.95
CA LEU A 196 -8.71 9.34 -21.33
C LEU A 196 -9.73 9.08 -22.45
N PRO A 197 -10.52 7.99 -22.37
CA PRO A 197 -11.58 7.78 -23.34
C PRO A 197 -12.51 8.99 -23.32
N ASN A 198 -12.70 9.61 -24.48
CA ASN A 198 -13.60 10.75 -24.63
C ASN A 198 -14.99 10.31 -24.15
N GLU A 199 -15.56 10.98 -23.14
CA GLU A 199 -16.93 10.71 -22.71
C GLU A 199 -17.86 10.98 -23.91
N SER A 200 -18.38 9.91 -24.52
CA SER A 200 -19.27 9.93 -25.68
C SER A 200 -20.71 9.73 -25.26
#